data_AF-A0A3D5VHX6-F1
#
_entry.id   AF-A0A3D5VHX6-F1
#
_cell.length_a   1.000
_cell.length_b   1.000
_cell.length_c   1.000
_cell.angle_alpha   90.00
_cell.angle_beta   90.00
_cell.angle_gamma   90.00
#
_symmetry.space_group_name_H-M   'P 1'
#
loop_
_entity.id
_entity.type
_entity.pdbx_description
1 polymer ?
#
loop_
_entity_poly.entity_id
_entity_poly.type
_entity_poly.pdbx_seq_one_letter_code
_entity_poly.pdbx_strand_id
1 'polypeptide(L)'
;DWLREQGFPLSQVQRVFSPIGLDINARTPEEIAVSIMGEIIREKSSRPAPANIEKIAGALAAKANRKSWSLITIVSAQGSTPQG
;
A
#
# COMPACT_ATOMS: atom_id res chain seq x y z
N ASP A 1 8.90 1.72 -26.78
CA ASP A 1 10.14 0.93 -26.63
C ASP A 1 11.40 1.73 -26.33
N TRP A 2 11.35 3.06 -26.29
CA TRP A 2 12.51 3.93 -26.01
C TRP A 2 13.38 3.48 -24.82
N LEU A 3 12.80 3.19 -23.65
CA LEU A 3 13.57 2.73 -22.49
C LEU A 3 14.32 1.40 -22.75
N ARG A 4 13.73 0.50 -23.55
CA ARG A 4 14.38 -0.77 -23.92
C ARG A 4 15.54 -0.50 -24.90
N GLU A 5 15.33 0.41 -25.84
CA GLU A 5 16.36 0.84 -26.81
C GLU A 5 17.53 1.55 -26.12
N GLN A 6 17.28 2.27 -25.02
CA GLN A 6 18.34 2.85 -24.18
C GLN A 6 19.07 1.83 -23.29
N GLY A 7 18.73 0.54 -23.37
CA GLY A 7 19.40 -0.53 -22.64
C GLY A 7 18.92 -0.73 -21.20
N PHE A 8 17.78 -0.15 -20.79
CA PHE A 8 17.23 -0.41 -19.46
C PHE A 8 16.73 -1.87 -19.35
N PRO A 9 17.09 -2.60 -18.29
CA PRO A 9 16.54 -3.92 -18.00
C PRO A 9 15.02 -3.90 -17.95
N LEU A 10 14.39 -4.96 -18.47
CA LEU A 10 12.93 -5.08 -18.47
C LEU A 10 12.34 -4.96 -17.06
N SER A 11 13.04 -5.46 -16.04
CA SER A 11 12.64 -5.34 -14.63
C SER A 11 12.58 -3.89 -14.12
N GLN A 12 13.43 -3.00 -14.65
CA GLN A 12 13.36 -1.56 -14.33
C GLN A 12 12.23 -0.88 -15.09
N VAL A 13 12.07 -1.22 -16.37
CA VAL A 13 10.98 -0.68 -17.21
C VAL A 13 9.61 -1.05 -16.64
N GLN A 14 9.43 -2.27 -16.14
CA GLN A 14 8.18 -2.72 -15.50
C GLN A 14 7.83 -1.97 -14.21
N ARG A 15 8.78 -1.25 -13.59
CA ARG A 15 8.52 -0.45 -12.38
C ARG A 15 8.04 0.97 -12.70
N VAL A 16 7.99 1.36 -13.97
CA VAL A 16 7.56 2.69 -14.41
C VAL A 16 6.05 2.71 -14.58
N PHE A 17 5.40 3.70 -13.98
CA PHE A 17 3.96 3.93 -14.08
C PHE A 17 3.73 4.92 -15.22
N SER A 18 3.15 4.43 -16.33
CA SER A 18 2.90 5.24 -17.52
C SER A 18 1.64 4.74 -18.23
N PRO A 19 0.62 5.59 -18.47
CA PRO A 19 0.49 6.98 -18.01
C PRO A 19 0.54 7.12 -16.47
N ILE A 20 1.02 8.25 -15.97
CA ILE A 20 1.09 8.50 -14.52
C ILE A 20 -0.24 9.05 -14.00
N GLY A 21 -0.62 8.63 -12.80
CA GLY A 21 -1.80 9.10 -12.09
C GLY A 21 -3.02 8.21 -12.24
N LEU A 22 -3.99 8.41 -11.35
CA LEU A 22 -5.30 7.75 -11.41
C LEU A 22 -6.11 8.21 -12.63
N ASP A 23 -6.87 7.28 -13.21
CA ASP A 23 -7.81 7.58 -14.29
C ASP A 23 -9.04 8.33 -13.76
N ILE A 24 -8.93 9.66 -13.71
CA ILE A 24 -9.98 10.58 -13.28
C ILE A 24 -10.42 11.54 -14.39
N ASN A 25 -10.01 11.27 -15.64
CA ASN A 25 -10.20 12.18 -16.77
C ASN A 25 -9.63 13.60 -16.54
N ALA A 26 -8.47 13.70 -15.89
CA ALA A 26 -7.79 14.97 -15.61
C ALA A 26 -7.41 15.72 -16.91
N ARG A 27 -7.65 17.03 -16.93
CA ARG A 27 -7.38 17.94 -18.06
C ARG A 27 -6.53 19.14 -17.66
N THR A 28 -6.67 19.64 -16.43
CA THR A 28 -5.86 20.77 -15.93
C THR A 28 -4.63 20.29 -15.18
N PRO A 29 -3.58 21.12 -15.05
CA PRO A 29 -2.41 20.79 -14.23
C PRO A 29 -2.76 20.41 -12.79
N GLU A 30 -3.75 21.06 -12.19
CA GLU A 30 -4.22 20.79 -10.83
C GLU A 30 -4.90 19.41 -10.74
N GLU A 31 -5.75 19.06 -11.70
CA GLU A 31 -6.38 17.75 -11.78
C GLU A 31 -5.33 16.65 -11.98
N ILE A 32 -4.33 16.90 -12.83
CA ILE A 32 -3.21 15.98 -13.04
C ILE A 32 -2.42 15.80 -11.74
N ALA A 33 -2.16 16.88 -10.99
CA ALA A 33 -1.47 16.80 -9.72
C ALA A 33 -2.23 15.95 -8.70
N VAL A 34 -3.55 16.13 -8.58
CA VAL A 34 -4.40 15.31 -7.71
C VAL A 34 -4.39 13.85 -8.13
N SER A 35 -4.50 13.57 -9.44
CA SER A 35 -4.40 12.23 -10.02
C SER A 35 -3.08 11.52 -9.67
N ILE A 36 -1.95 12.21 -9.80
CA ILE A 36 -0.61 11.71 -9.45
C ILE A 36 -0.51 11.42 -7.96
N MET A 37 -0.94 12.37 -7.11
CA MET A 37 -0.90 12.19 -5.66
C MET A 37 -1.79 11.03 -5.20
N GLY A 38 -2.94 10.83 -5.84
CA GLY A 38 -3.81 9.69 -5.60
C GLY A 38 -3.12 8.36 -5.92
N GLU A 39 -2.40 8.27 -7.04
CA GLU A 39 -1.64 7.07 -7.39
C GLU A 39 -0.51 6.79 -6.39
N ILE A 40 0.24 7.81 -5.98
CA ILE A 40 1.30 7.69 -4.96
C ILE A 40 0.74 7.12 -3.65
N ILE A 41 -0.39 7.64 -3.18
CA ILE A 41 -1.03 7.18 -1.94
C ILE A 41 -1.50 5.73 -2.08
N ARG A 42 -2.11 5.37 -3.23
CA ARG A 42 -2.54 4.00 -3.53
C ARG A 42 -1.36 3.02 -3.46
N GLU A 43 -0.26 3.33 -4.14
CA GLU A 43 0.93 2.47 -4.16
C GLU A 43 1.66 2.40 -2.80
N LYS A 44 1.65 3.49 -2.03
CA LYS A 44 2.18 3.49 -0.67
C LYS A 44 1.35 2.61 0.26
N SER A 45 0.01 2.64 0.11
CA SER A 45 -0.92 1.95 1.01
C SER A 45 -1.15 0.48 0.62
N SER A 46 -0.89 0.10 -0.63
CA SER A 46 -1.00 -1.28 -1.12
C SER A 46 0.01 -2.22 -0.47
N ARG A 47 1.04 -1.68 0.17
CA ARG A 47 2.01 -2.43 0.99
C ARG A 47 1.59 -2.33 2.45
N PRO A 48 0.79 -3.29 2.99
CA PRO A 48 0.49 -3.31 4.41
C PRO A 48 1.80 -3.31 5.20
N ALA A 49 1.85 -2.51 6.26
CA ALA A 49 2.98 -2.54 7.18
C ALA A 49 3.17 -3.99 7.66
N PRO A 50 4.41 -4.50 7.67
CA PRO A 50 4.66 -5.84 8.15
C PRO A 50 4.13 -5.96 9.58
N ALA A 51 3.38 -7.03 9.85
CA ALA A 51 2.92 -7.32 11.19
C ALA A 51 4.14 -7.41 12.12
N ASN A 52 4.14 -6.67 13.23
CA ASN A 52 5.20 -6.78 14.23
C ASN A 52 4.99 -8.08 15.03
N ILE A 53 5.50 -9.18 14.49
CA ILE A 53 5.31 -10.54 15.01
C ILE A 53 5.82 -10.64 16.45
N GLU A 54 6.96 -10.01 16.77
CA GLU A 54 7.54 -10.04 18.12
C GLU A 54 6.60 -9.39 19.15
N LYS A 55 6.05 -8.22 18.83
CA LYS A 55 5.11 -7.52 19.70
C LYS A 55 3.83 -8.33 19.91
N ILE A 56 3.32 -8.96 18.85
CA ILE A 56 2.13 -9.82 18.95
C ILE A 56 2.41 -11.04 19.82
N ALA A 57 3.54 -11.73 19.60
CA ALA A 57 3.94 -12.89 20.37
C ALA A 57 4.14 -12.56 21.85
N GLY A 58 4.80 -11.43 22.16
CA GLY A 58 4.94 -10.94 23.53
C GLY A 58 3.61 -10.65 24.20
N ALA A 59 2.68 -10.02 23.48
CA ALA A 59 1.32 -9.77 23.99
C ALA A 59 0.54 -11.06 24.26
N LEU A 60 0.69 -12.08 23.41
CA LEU A 60 0.07 -13.40 23.60
C LEU A 60 0.67 -14.12 24.81
N ALA A 61 2.01 -14.13 24.94
CA ALA A 61 2.70 -14.77 26.06
C ALA A 61 2.37 -14.12 27.41
N ALA A 62 2.12 -12.82 27.43
CA ALA A 62 1.72 -12.07 28.64
C ALA A 62 0.25 -12.26 29.03
N LYS A 63 -0.59 -12.89 28.18
CA LYS A 63 -1.99 -13.15 28.56
C LYS A 63 -2.06 -14.21 29.66
N ALA A 64 -2.44 -13.77 30.87
CA ALA A 64 -2.56 -14.61 32.05
C ALA A 64 -3.64 -15.69 31.90
N ASN A 65 -3.43 -16.81 32.59
CA ASN A 65 -4.17 -18.07 32.50
C ASN A 65 -5.61 -18.04 33.09
N ARG A 66 -6.33 -16.90 33.04
CA ARG A 66 -7.73 -16.80 33.49
C ARG A 66 -8.68 -16.17 32.48
N LYS A 67 -9.84 -16.84 32.39
CA LYS A 67 -11.14 -16.56 31.73
C LYS A 67 -11.07 -16.10 30.28
N SER A 68 -11.39 -17.06 29.40
CA SER A 68 -11.86 -16.95 28.01
C SER A 68 -11.49 -15.68 27.27
N TRP A 69 -10.53 -15.80 26.36
CA TRP A 69 -10.19 -14.77 25.39
C TRP A 69 -10.36 -15.31 23.97
N SER A 70 -10.58 -14.40 23.02
CA SER A 70 -10.57 -14.70 21.59
C SER A 70 -9.50 -13.85 20.90
N LEU A 71 -8.87 -14.43 19.88
CA LEU A 71 -7.93 -13.76 18.99
C LEU A 71 -8.63 -13.53 17.66
N ILE A 72 -8.63 -12.28 17.19
CA ILE A 72 -9.20 -11.91 15.91
C ILE A 72 -8.06 -11.38 15.05
N THR A 73 -7.96 -11.90 13.83
CA THR A 73 -7.00 -11.44 12.83
C THR A 73 -7.77 -10.90 11.63
N ILE A 74 -7.44 -9.67 11.24
CA ILE A 74 -7.97 -9.07 10.01
C ILE A 74 -7.15 -9.64 8.86
N VAL A 75 -7.77 -10.50 8.05
CA VAL A 75 -7.13 -11.08 6.86
C VAL A 75 -7.14 -10.13 5.66
N SER A 76 -8.07 -9.17 5.65
CA SER A 76 -8.21 -8.14 4.62
C SER A 76 -9.02 -6.96 5.16
N ALA A 77 -8.68 -5.75 4.75
CA ALA A 77 -9.50 -4.56 4.96
C ALA A 77 -9.92 -3.99 3.60
N GLN A 78 -11.18 -3.54 3.49
CA GLN A 78 -11.71 -2.91 2.29
C GLN A 78 -12.11 -1.47 2.61
N GLY A 79 -11.68 -0.53 1.78
CA GLY A 79 -11.91 0.90 1.97
C GLY A 79 -10.79 1.58 2.77
N SER A 80 -10.98 2.88 3.04
CA SER A 80 -10.03 3.71 3.77
C SER A 80 -10.35 3.71 5.27
N THR A 81 -9.36 3.35 6.10
CA THR A 81 -9.44 3.58 7.55
C THR A 81 -9.08 5.04 7.84
N PRO A 82 -9.98 5.86 8.42
CA PRO A 82 -9.64 7.21 8.86
C PRO A 82 -8.54 7.13 9.92
N GLN A 83 -7.44 7.85 9.70
CA GLN A 83 -6.37 8.03 10.68
C GLN A 83 -6.37 9.51 11.07
N GLY A 84 -7.13 9.84 12.10
CA GLY A 84 -7.25 11.17 12.70
C GLY A 84 -7.24 11.05 14.21
#